data_AF-A0A6G3XRB7-F1
#
_entry.id   AF-A0A6G3XRB7-F1
#
_cell.length_a   1.000
_cell.length_b   1.000
_cell.length_c   1.000
_cell.angle_alpha   90.00
_cell.angle_beta   90.00
_cell.angle_gamma   90.00
#
_symmetry.space_group_name_H-M   'P 1'
#
loop_
_entity.id
_entity.type
_entity.pdbx_description
1 polymer ?
#
loop_
_entity_poly.entity_id
_entity_poly.type
_entity_poly.pdbx_seq_one_letter_code
_entity_poly.pdbx_strand_id
1 'polypeptide(L)'
;DVRIGEVIDGWFRTDRAVMPRDSVYPTGGSEQEIEQHNLDDMKQSQNVAVDAALNYLDREPGSMKVEVDLGDIGGPSAGLFLSLGIIDKLDGNGSGGDLTGGRTIAGTGTISADGKVGAVGGVSMKTQAAHRDGASVFLVPKAECAQAEAERPEGLRIVPVSTLKDAVGSLKALETGGKVPGC
;
A
#
# COMPACT_ATOMS: atom_id res chain seq x y z
N ASP A 1 8.33 10.97 -19.83
CA ASP A 1 8.96 10.09 -18.83
C ASP A 1 8.85 10.69 -17.44
N VAL A 2 8.19 9.98 -16.52
CA VAL A 2 8.04 10.40 -15.11
C VAL A 2 8.85 9.42 -14.27
N ARG A 3 9.99 9.88 -13.74
CA ARG A 3 10.77 9.11 -12.76
C ARG A 3 10.17 9.34 -11.38
N ILE A 4 9.72 8.27 -10.75
CA ILE A 4 9.03 8.27 -9.44
C ILE A 4 10.05 8.08 -8.30
N GLY A 5 11.28 8.61 -8.47
CA GLY A 5 12.38 8.47 -7.50
C GLY A 5 12.23 9.27 -6.20
N GLU A 6 11.11 9.97 -5.99
CA GLU A 6 10.81 10.77 -4.77
C GLU A 6 9.35 10.58 -4.32
N VAL A 7 8.68 9.48 -4.68
CA VAL A 7 7.23 9.29 -4.42
C VAL A 7 6.95 8.64 -3.07
N ILE A 8 7.99 8.34 -2.31
CA ILE A 8 7.90 7.41 -1.20
C ILE A 8 7.98 8.09 0.17
N ASP A 9 8.56 9.27 0.33
CA ASP A 9 8.74 9.90 1.65
C ASP A 9 7.44 10.19 2.43
N GLY A 10 6.33 10.46 1.72
CA GLY A 10 5.02 10.73 2.34
C GLY A 10 4.23 9.48 2.74
N TRP A 11 4.49 8.36 2.06
CA TRP A 11 3.72 7.12 2.18
C TRP A 11 4.50 5.98 2.85
N PHE A 12 5.82 6.04 2.78
CA PHE A 12 6.73 5.10 3.37
C PHE A 12 7.91 5.89 3.94
N ARG A 13 7.94 6.04 5.27
CA ARG A 13 9.18 6.41 5.93
C ARG A 13 10.09 5.19 5.88
N THR A 14 11.20 5.31 5.17
CA THR A 14 12.15 4.23 4.89
C THR A 14 13.10 3.96 6.08
N ASP A 15 12.79 4.41 7.29
CA ASP A 15 13.61 4.06 8.46
C ASP A 15 13.08 2.80 9.16
N ARG A 16 13.55 1.65 8.62
CA ARG A 16 13.60 0.33 9.27
C ARG A 16 12.38 -0.56 9.09
N ALA A 17 12.46 -1.41 8.07
CA ALA A 17 11.92 -2.77 8.12
C ALA A 17 12.89 -3.77 7.50
N VAL A 18 14.12 -3.87 8.05
CA VAL A 18 15.00 -5.02 7.76
C VAL A 18 14.66 -6.11 8.77
N MET A 19 13.75 -7.01 8.41
CA MET A 19 13.56 -8.26 9.15
C MET A 19 14.70 -9.22 8.74
N PRO A 20 15.43 -9.83 9.70
CA PRO A 20 16.37 -10.89 9.42
C PRO A 20 15.67 -12.04 8.66
N ARG A 21 16.30 -12.53 7.59
CA ARG A 21 15.77 -13.50 6.61
C ARG A 21 15.38 -14.89 7.17
N ASP A 22 15.48 -15.14 8.48
CA ASP A 22 15.54 -16.51 9.00
C ASP A 22 14.26 -17.04 9.69
N SER A 23 13.08 -16.44 9.49
CA SER A 23 11.91 -16.83 10.31
C SER A 23 10.63 -17.22 9.57
N VAL A 24 10.59 -17.21 8.23
CA VAL A 24 9.33 -17.48 7.50
C VAL A 24 9.56 -18.26 6.21
N TYR A 25 10.06 -19.50 6.27
CA TYR A 25 10.07 -20.39 5.09
C TYR A 25 9.59 -21.81 5.45
N PRO A 26 8.48 -22.30 4.85
CA PRO A 26 8.13 -23.71 4.88
C PRO A 26 8.93 -24.50 3.83
N THR A 27 8.97 -25.82 4.03
CA THR A 27 9.85 -26.81 3.39
C THR A 27 9.67 -26.95 1.87
N GLY A 28 10.75 -26.67 1.10
CA GLY A 28 10.93 -27.08 -0.30
C GLY A 28 11.55 -25.99 -1.19
N GLY A 29 12.64 -26.32 -1.92
CA GLY A 29 13.38 -25.41 -2.81
C GLY A 29 14.72 -24.93 -2.23
N SER A 30 15.68 -24.58 -3.09
CA SER A 30 16.91 -23.89 -2.66
C SER A 30 16.63 -22.41 -2.35
N GLU A 31 17.42 -21.79 -1.48
CA GLU A 31 17.27 -20.37 -1.11
C GLU A 31 17.25 -19.45 -2.35
N GLN A 32 18.04 -19.77 -3.37
CA GLN A 32 18.10 -19.03 -4.63
C GLN A 32 16.81 -19.14 -5.46
N GLU A 33 16.19 -20.33 -5.52
CA GLU A 33 14.93 -20.52 -6.26
C GLU A 33 13.77 -19.77 -5.59
N ILE A 34 13.73 -19.79 -4.25
CA ILE A 34 12.73 -19.06 -3.46
C ILE A 34 12.93 -17.55 -3.62
N GLU A 35 14.17 -17.08 -3.53
CA GLU A 35 14.49 -15.66 -3.73
C GLU A 35 14.12 -15.19 -5.15
N GLN A 36 14.45 -15.97 -6.17
CA GLN A 36 14.09 -15.66 -7.55
C GLN A 36 12.56 -15.61 -7.75
N HIS A 37 11.84 -16.58 -7.21
CA HIS A 37 10.38 -16.61 -7.28
C HIS A 37 9.75 -15.38 -6.59
N ASN A 38 10.25 -15.03 -5.39
CA ASN A 38 9.79 -13.84 -4.66
C ASN A 38 10.05 -12.55 -5.45
N LEU A 39 11.19 -12.43 -6.12
CA LEU A 39 11.52 -11.26 -6.95
C LEU A 39 10.58 -11.15 -8.17
N ASP A 40 10.23 -12.27 -8.78
CA ASP A 40 9.33 -12.29 -9.93
C ASP A 40 7.88 -11.95 -9.51
N ASP A 41 7.42 -12.49 -8.38
CA ASP A 41 6.14 -12.12 -7.76
C ASP A 41 6.08 -10.64 -7.40
N MET A 42 7.19 -10.07 -6.89
CA MET A 42 7.30 -8.64 -6.62
C MET A 42 7.16 -7.81 -7.89
N LYS A 43 7.85 -8.15 -8.98
CA LYS A 43 7.72 -7.44 -10.27
C LYS A 43 6.29 -7.53 -10.82
N GLN A 44 5.66 -8.70 -10.71
CA GLN A 44 4.28 -8.87 -11.16
C GLN A 44 3.32 -8.00 -10.33
N SER A 45 3.48 -7.98 -9.00
CA SER A 45 2.66 -7.13 -8.12
C SER A 45 2.83 -5.64 -8.44
N GLN A 46 4.04 -5.22 -8.81
CA GLN A 46 4.30 -3.84 -9.24
C GLN A 46 3.56 -3.48 -10.52
N ASN A 47 3.64 -4.32 -11.56
CA ASN A 47 2.95 -4.08 -12.82
C ASN A 47 1.43 -3.99 -12.61
N VAL A 48 0.86 -4.89 -11.81
CA VAL A 48 -0.58 -4.86 -11.48
C VAL A 48 -0.96 -3.60 -10.70
N ALA A 49 -0.11 -3.13 -9.79
CA ALA A 49 -0.36 -1.89 -9.06
C ALA A 49 -0.31 -0.65 -9.97
N VAL A 50 0.62 -0.62 -10.94
CA VAL A 50 0.67 0.42 -11.98
C VAL A 50 -0.59 0.39 -12.83
N ASP A 51 -1.00 -0.79 -13.32
CA ASP A 51 -2.21 -0.94 -14.13
C ASP A 51 -3.46 -0.50 -13.35
N ALA A 52 -3.59 -0.90 -12.08
CA ALA A 52 -4.71 -0.49 -11.23
C ALA A 52 -4.76 1.03 -11.06
N ALA A 53 -3.62 1.69 -10.87
CA ALA A 53 -3.54 3.15 -10.76
C ALA A 53 -3.89 3.86 -12.08
N LEU A 54 -3.35 3.39 -13.21
CA LEU A 54 -3.65 3.95 -14.52
C LEU A 54 -5.12 3.77 -14.91
N ASN A 55 -5.68 2.59 -14.67
CA ASN A 55 -7.10 2.31 -14.88
C ASN A 55 -7.98 3.20 -14.00
N TYR A 56 -7.61 3.41 -12.73
CA TYR A 56 -8.32 4.33 -11.84
C TYR A 56 -8.33 5.78 -12.36
N LEU A 57 -7.26 6.20 -13.02
CA LEU A 57 -7.10 7.54 -13.60
C LEU A 57 -7.62 7.66 -15.04
N ASP A 58 -8.27 6.62 -15.57
CA ASP A 58 -8.72 6.55 -16.97
C ASP A 58 -7.58 6.82 -17.99
N ARG A 59 -6.38 6.31 -17.71
CA ARG A 59 -5.19 6.44 -18.57
C ARG A 59 -4.87 5.13 -19.29
N GLU A 60 -4.53 5.23 -20.57
CA GLU A 60 -4.18 4.05 -21.36
C GLU A 60 -2.88 3.38 -20.84
N PRO A 61 -2.87 2.03 -20.67
CA PRO A 61 -1.66 1.29 -20.35
C PRO A 61 -0.57 1.53 -21.39
N GLY A 62 0.65 1.82 -20.95
CA GLY A 62 1.79 2.10 -21.83
C GLY A 62 1.85 3.54 -22.38
N SER A 63 0.87 4.40 -22.07
CA SER A 63 0.93 5.83 -22.40
C SER A 63 2.08 6.57 -21.69
N MET A 64 2.58 6.02 -20.58
CA MET A 64 3.71 6.55 -19.82
C MET A 64 4.54 5.42 -19.22
N LYS A 65 5.87 5.60 -19.19
CA LYS A 65 6.76 4.75 -18.39
C LYS A 65 6.72 5.22 -16.93
N VAL A 66 6.29 4.32 -16.05
CA VAL A 66 6.27 4.50 -14.60
C VAL A 66 7.44 3.70 -14.04
N GLU A 67 8.55 4.38 -13.74
CA GLU A 67 9.71 3.76 -13.08
C GLU A 67 9.58 3.94 -11.58
N VAL A 68 9.21 2.87 -10.88
CA VAL A 68 9.05 2.87 -9.42
C VAL A 68 10.35 2.44 -8.78
N ASP A 69 11.01 3.36 -8.06
CA ASP A 69 12.12 3.01 -7.16
C ASP A 69 11.54 2.77 -5.78
N LEU A 70 11.37 1.50 -5.41
CA LEU A 70 10.69 1.09 -4.18
C LEU A 70 11.60 1.06 -2.95
N GLY A 71 12.91 1.32 -3.05
CA GLY A 71 13.82 1.09 -1.93
C GLY A 71 13.64 -0.29 -1.27
N ASP A 72 13.73 -0.35 0.07
CA ASP A 72 13.54 -1.57 0.88
C ASP A 72 12.05 -1.89 1.18
N ILE A 73 11.14 -1.79 0.20
CA ILE A 73 9.73 -2.14 0.41
C ILE A 73 9.56 -3.67 0.53
N GLY A 74 9.10 -4.09 1.71
CA GLY A 74 8.89 -5.50 2.07
C GLY A 74 7.67 -6.14 1.41
N GLY A 75 7.90 -6.89 0.33
CA GLY A 75 7.05 -7.98 -0.15
C GLY A 75 5.80 -7.60 -0.96
N PRO A 76 5.13 -8.60 -1.58
CA PRO A 76 4.07 -8.40 -2.58
C PRO A 76 2.79 -7.73 -2.06
N SER A 77 2.64 -7.59 -0.73
CA SER A 77 1.48 -6.99 -0.06
C SER A 77 1.40 -5.46 -0.13
N ALA A 78 2.33 -4.82 -0.85
CA ALA A 78 2.39 -3.37 -1.05
C ALA A 78 1.59 -2.88 -2.27
N GLY A 79 0.91 -3.77 -3.02
CA GLY A 79 0.22 -3.42 -4.27
C GLY A 79 -0.76 -2.25 -4.13
N LEU A 80 -1.64 -2.27 -3.12
CA LEU A 80 -2.56 -1.16 -2.85
C LEU A 80 -1.82 0.17 -2.63
N PHE A 81 -0.77 0.14 -1.80
CA PHE A 81 -0.04 1.34 -1.40
C PHE A 81 0.82 1.91 -2.53
N LEU A 82 1.38 1.04 -3.37
CA LEU A 82 2.03 1.45 -4.61
C LEU A 82 1.04 2.13 -5.57
N SER A 83 -0.16 1.56 -5.76
CA SER A 83 -1.19 2.20 -6.58
C SER A 83 -1.57 3.58 -6.05
N LEU A 84 -1.70 3.74 -4.73
CA LEU A 84 -1.99 5.02 -4.09
C LEU A 84 -0.87 6.05 -4.30
N GLY A 85 0.40 5.65 -4.16
CA GLY A 85 1.53 6.54 -4.41
C GLY A 85 1.60 7.02 -5.87
N ILE A 86 1.26 6.15 -6.84
CA ILE A 86 1.16 6.54 -8.25
C ILE A 86 0.03 7.54 -8.47
N ILE A 87 -1.16 7.28 -7.91
CA ILE A 87 -2.31 8.20 -7.99
C ILE A 87 -1.95 9.55 -7.38
N ASP A 88 -1.36 9.54 -6.18
CA ASP A 88 -0.93 10.74 -5.48
C ASP A 88 0.04 11.57 -6.33
N LYS A 89 1.03 10.92 -6.97
CA LYS A 89 1.98 11.62 -7.84
C LYS A 89 1.36 12.20 -9.11
N LEU A 90 0.40 11.49 -9.71
CA LEU A 90 -0.15 11.85 -11.02
C LEU A 90 -1.37 12.77 -10.94
N ASP A 91 -2.15 12.67 -9.87
CA ASP A 91 -3.45 13.33 -9.71
C ASP A 91 -3.65 13.96 -8.31
N GLY A 92 -2.90 13.49 -7.31
CA GLY A 92 -3.05 13.92 -5.92
C GLY A 92 -4.44 13.59 -5.39
N ASN A 93 -5.14 14.59 -4.86
CA ASN A 93 -6.54 14.50 -4.46
C ASN A 93 -7.53 14.74 -5.64
N GLY A 94 -7.07 14.86 -6.89
CA GLY A 94 -7.88 15.17 -8.08
C GLY A 94 -8.12 16.66 -8.32
N SER A 95 -7.55 17.55 -7.51
CA SER A 95 -7.49 19.00 -7.74
C SER A 95 -6.05 19.54 -7.65
N GLY A 96 -5.06 18.64 -7.64
CA GLY A 96 -3.66 18.93 -7.28
C GLY A 96 -3.44 18.94 -5.76
N GLY A 97 -2.18 18.75 -5.34
CA GLY A 97 -1.82 18.58 -3.92
C GLY A 97 -1.58 17.12 -3.56
N ASP A 98 -1.52 16.81 -2.27
CA ASP A 98 -1.27 15.45 -1.77
C ASP A 98 -2.56 14.77 -1.29
N LEU A 99 -2.69 13.48 -1.59
CA LEU A 99 -3.82 12.63 -1.22
C LEU A 99 -3.83 12.30 0.29
N THR A 100 -2.72 12.51 0.98
CA THR A 100 -2.59 12.22 2.42
C THR A 100 -3.20 13.33 3.31
N GLY A 101 -3.40 14.52 2.73
CA GLY A 101 -3.65 15.78 3.43
C GLY A 101 -2.64 16.04 4.56
N GLY A 102 -1.36 15.74 4.33
CA GLY A 102 -0.26 15.89 5.29
C GLY A 102 -0.20 14.88 6.44
N ARG A 103 -0.98 13.78 6.40
CA ARG A 103 -0.97 12.72 7.44
C ARG A 103 0.09 11.68 7.13
N THR A 104 0.66 11.08 8.17
CA THR A 104 1.36 9.80 8.03
C THR A 104 0.32 8.68 7.94
N ILE A 105 0.25 8.04 6.77
CA ILE A 105 -0.70 6.97 6.45
C ILE A 105 0.10 5.71 6.18
N ALA A 106 -0.30 4.61 6.81
CA ALA A 106 0.22 3.28 6.54
C ALA A 106 -0.92 2.36 6.09
N GLY A 107 -0.59 1.18 5.60
CA GLY A 107 -1.60 0.22 5.21
C GLY A 107 -1.03 -1.01 4.53
N THR A 108 -1.92 -1.90 4.16
CA THR A 108 -1.58 -3.15 3.50
C THR A 108 -2.72 -3.61 2.61
N GLY A 109 -2.41 -4.42 1.60
CA GLY A 109 -3.40 -4.98 0.70
C GLY A 109 -2.77 -5.35 -0.64
N THR A 110 -3.10 -6.53 -1.14
CA THR A 110 -2.86 -6.83 -2.56
C THR A 110 -3.83 -6.03 -3.41
N ILE A 111 -3.51 -5.87 -4.69
CA ILE A 111 -4.39 -5.18 -5.63
C ILE A 111 -4.48 -6.00 -6.91
N SER A 112 -5.68 -6.05 -7.50
CA SER A 112 -5.89 -6.52 -8.87
C SER A 112 -5.95 -5.35 -9.85
N ALA A 113 -5.77 -5.61 -11.15
CA ALA A 113 -5.77 -4.56 -12.18
C ALA A 113 -7.12 -3.82 -12.30
N ASP A 114 -8.23 -4.46 -11.89
CA ASP A 114 -9.56 -3.82 -11.80
C ASP A 114 -9.78 -3.06 -10.48
N GLY A 115 -8.74 -2.94 -9.65
CA GLY A 115 -8.73 -2.14 -8.44
C GLY A 115 -9.38 -2.80 -7.22
N LYS A 116 -9.56 -4.13 -7.17
CA LYS A 116 -10.03 -4.81 -5.95
C LYS A 116 -8.88 -5.02 -4.99
N VAL A 117 -9.14 -4.73 -3.71
CA VAL A 117 -8.18 -4.95 -2.63
C VAL A 117 -8.33 -6.36 -2.10
N GLY A 118 -7.24 -7.12 -2.12
CA GLY A 118 -7.20 -8.48 -1.64
C GLY A 118 -6.60 -8.61 -0.24
N ALA A 119 -6.88 -9.76 0.37
CA ALA A 119 -6.43 -10.14 1.71
C ALA A 119 -4.90 -10.24 1.81
N VAL A 120 -4.41 -10.10 3.05
CA VAL A 120 -2.98 -10.21 3.38
C VAL A 120 -2.79 -10.86 4.75
N GLY A 121 -1.65 -11.51 4.94
CA GLY A 121 -1.25 -12.07 6.23
C GLY A 121 -0.62 -11.03 7.18
N GLY A 122 -0.63 -11.34 8.48
CA GLY A 122 0.11 -10.60 9.50
C GLY A 122 -0.42 -9.21 9.80
N VAL A 123 -1.72 -8.95 9.58
CA VAL A 123 -2.32 -7.61 9.74
C VAL A 123 -2.15 -7.05 11.14
N SER A 124 -2.30 -7.88 12.18
CA SER A 124 -2.12 -7.45 13.57
C SER A 124 -0.71 -6.89 13.83
N MET A 125 0.34 -7.58 13.36
CA MET A 125 1.73 -7.11 13.50
C MET A 125 1.99 -5.84 12.67
N LYS A 126 1.41 -5.75 11.47
CA LYS A 126 1.52 -4.55 10.61
C LYS A 126 0.82 -3.34 11.21
N THR A 127 -0.32 -3.55 11.89
CA THR A 127 -1.07 -2.49 12.57
C THR A 127 -0.25 -1.89 13.72
N GLN A 128 0.41 -2.74 14.51
CA GLN A 128 1.31 -2.32 15.57
C GLN A 128 2.55 -1.58 15.03
N ALA A 129 3.15 -2.10 13.96
CA ALA A 129 4.28 -1.45 13.28
C ALA A 129 3.90 -0.07 12.74
N ALA A 130 2.75 0.04 12.07
CA ALA A 130 2.24 1.31 11.54
C ALA A 130 2.13 2.39 12.62
N HIS A 131 1.55 2.05 13.78
CA HIS A 131 1.46 2.99 14.90
C HIS A 131 2.85 3.36 15.46
N ARG A 132 3.73 2.38 15.65
CA ARG A 132 5.12 2.61 16.10
C ARG A 132 5.85 3.59 15.17
N ASP A 133 5.57 3.52 13.87
CA ASP A 133 6.21 4.34 12.85
C ASP A 133 5.47 5.69 12.65
N GLY A 134 4.51 6.00 13.52
CA GLY A 134 3.83 7.30 13.62
C GLY A 134 2.63 7.47 12.70
N ALA A 135 2.11 6.38 12.11
CA ALA A 135 0.90 6.46 11.31
C ALA A 135 -0.31 6.84 12.19
N SER A 136 -1.13 7.75 11.69
CA SER A 136 -2.41 8.12 12.29
C SER A 136 -3.59 7.38 11.67
N VAL A 137 -3.39 6.82 10.47
CA VAL A 137 -4.38 6.09 9.69
C VAL A 137 -3.74 4.82 9.15
N PHE A 138 -4.45 3.70 9.28
CA PHE A 138 -4.06 2.41 8.73
C PHE A 138 -5.14 1.88 7.79
N LEU A 139 -4.83 1.80 6.49
CA LEU A 139 -5.72 1.17 5.50
C LEU A 139 -5.55 -0.34 5.53
N VAL A 140 -6.65 -1.08 5.66
CA VAL A 140 -6.64 -2.54 5.75
C VAL A 140 -7.69 -3.13 4.81
N PRO A 141 -7.46 -4.31 4.18
CA PRO A 141 -8.52 -4.94 3.42
C PRO A 141 -9.65 -5.32 4.38
N LYS A 142 -10.90 -5.11 3.93
CA LYS A 142 -12.09 -5.26 4.77
C LYS A 142 -12.21 -6.66 5.41
N ALA A 143 -11.67 -7.70 4.78
CA ALA A 143 -11.68 -9.05 5.30
C ALA A 143 -10.84 -9.21 6.59
N GLU A 144 -9.78 -8.41 6.76
CA GLU A 144 -8.88 -8.49 7.90
C GLU A 144 -9.19 -7.46 9.00
N CYS A 145 -10.30 -6.74 8.86
CA CYS A 145 -10.76 -5.70 9.78
C CYS A 145 -10.80 -6.18 11.25
N ALA A 146 -11.30 -7.40 11.50
CA ALA A 146 -11.31 -7.98 12.84
C ALA A 146 -9.91 -8.25 13.42
N GLN A 147 -8.94 -8.66 12.59
CA GLN A 147 -7.56 -8.88 13.01
C GLN A 147 -6.84 -7.57 13.32
N ALA A 148 -7.17 -6.52 12.57
CA ALA A 148 -6.63 -5.18 12.76
C ALA A 148 -7.15 -4.55 14.07
N GLU A 149 -8.46 -4.65 14.33
CA GLU A 149 -9.08 -4.14 15.57
C GLU A 149 -8.59 -4.84 16.83
N ALA A 150 -8.36 -6.16 16.77
CA ALA A 150 -7.92 -6.93 17.92
C ALA A 150 -6.62 -6.40 18.55
N GLU A 151 -5.75 -5.78 17.75
CA GLU A 151 -4.45 -5.23 18.16
C GLU A 151 -4.37 -3.72 17.88
N ARG A 152 -5.50 -3.02 17.78
CA ARG A 152 -5.53 -1.59 17.43
C ARG A 152 -4.90 -0.73 18.53
N PRO A 153 -3.81 0.00 18.22
CA PRO A 153 -3.23 0.95 19.17
C PRO A 153 -4.14 2.16 19.36
N GLU A 154 -4.10 2.76 20.56
CA GLU A 154 -4.79 4.03 20.79
C GLU A 154 -4.27 5.11 19.82
N GLY A 155 -5.18 5.94 19.31
CA GLY A 155 -4.84 7.00 18.37
C GLY A 155 -4.65 6.55 16.91
N LEU A 156 -4.55 5.24 16.62
CA LEU A 156 -4.54 4.73 15.25
C LEU A 156 -5.97 4.53 14.74
N ARG A 157 -6.32 5.18 13.62
CA ARG A 157 -7.59 4.94 12.92
C ARG A 157 -7.44 3.82 11.90
N ILE A 158 -8.19 2.74 12.06
CA ILE A 158 -8.24 1.63 11.09
C ILE A 158 -9.38 1.87 10.11
N VAL A 159 -9.06 1.91 8.81
CA VAL A 159 -10.02 2.18 7.74
C VAL A 159 -10.09 0.95 6.83
N PRO A 160 -11.24 0.24 6.80
CA PRO A 160 -11.41 -0.92 5.93
C PRO A 160 -11.66 -0.48 4.48
N VAL A 161 -10.97 -1.13 3.54
CA VAL A 161 -11.12 -0.89 2.09
C VAL A 161 -11.39 -2.19 1.36
N SER A 162 -12.20 -2.14 0.30
CA SER A 162 -12.46 -3.29 -0.59
C SER A 162 -11.99 -3.01 -2.02
N THR A 163 -11.84 -1.74 -2.39
CA THR A 163 -11.35 -1.30 -3.68
C THR A 163 -10.38 -0.13 -3.55
N LEU A 164 -9.57 0.10 -4.59
CA LEU A 164 -8.70 1.26 -4.73
C LEU A 164 -9.51 2.57 -4.65
N LYS A 165 -10.72 2.57 -5.22
CA LYS A 165 -11.65 3.71 -5.14
C LYS A 165 -12.08 4.00 -3.70
N ASP A 166 -12.35 2.97 -2.89
CA ASP A 166 -12.69 3.15 -1.48
C ASP A 166 -11.53 3.76 -0.70
N ALA A 167 -10.30 3.31 -0.99
CA ALA A 167 -9.09 3.84 -0.38
C ALA A 167 -8.93 5.33 -0.72
N VAL A 168 -8.89 5.68 -2.01
CA VAL A 168 -8.77 7.08 -2.45
C VAL A 168 -9.90 7.95 -1.89
N GLY A 169 -11.15 7.46 -1.92
CA GLY A 169 -12.30 8.18 -1.38
C GLY A 169 -12.18 8.43 0.13
N SER A 170 -11.70 7.45 0.89
CA SER A 170 -11.50 7.60 2.34
C SER A 170 -10.42 8.61 2.66
N LEU A 171 -9.35 8.66 1.87
CA LEU A 171 -8.26 9.62 2.09
C LEU A 171 -8.68 11.06 1.77
N LYS A 172 -9.40 11.27 0.66
CA LYS A 172 -10.02 12.57 0.34
C LYS A 172 -11.04 13.01 1.42
N ALA A 173 -11.81 12.07 1.95
CA ALA A 173 -12.73 12.36 3.06
C ALA A 173 -11.95 12.79 4.32
N LEU A 174 -10.86 12.10 4.66
CA LEU A 174 -10.03 12.46 5.81
C LEU A 174 -9.40 13.84 5.66
N GLU A 175 -8.92 14.20 4.46
CA GLU A 175 -8.37 15.50 4.14
C GLU A 175 -9.35 16.64 4.47
N THR A 176 -10.62 16.46 4.12
CA THR A 176 -11.70 17.46 4.30
C THR A 176 -12.42 17.37 5.65
N GLY A 177 -11.97 16.51 6.57
CA GLY A 177 -12.62 16.27 7.86
C GLY A 177 -13.94 15.51 7.76
N GLY A 178 -14.20 14.86 6.62
CA GLY A 178 -15.33 13.98 6.40
C GLY A 178 -15.28 12.69 7.21
N LYS A 179 -16.39 11.94 7.16
CA LYS A 179 -16.50 10.63 7.83
C LYS A 179 -15.91 9.54 6.94
N VAL A 180 -15.18 8.61 7.56
CA VAL A 180 -14.69 7.39 6.94
C VAL A 180 -15.24 6.17 7.66
N PRO A 181 -15.37 5.02 6.97
CA PRO A 181 -15.68 3.77 7.66
C PRO A 181 -14.58 3.46 8.68
N GLY A 182 -15.00 2.97 9.84
CA GLY A 182 -14.12 2.30 10.79
C GLY A 182 -14.29 0.79 10.65
N CYS A 183 -13.25 0.08 11.07
CA CYS A 183 -13.48 -1.15 11.78
C CYS A 183 -14.12 -0.81 13.16
#